data_AF-A0A177E7R8-F1
#
_entry.id   AF-A0A177E7R8-F1
#
_cell.length_a   1.000
_cell.length_b   1.000
_cell.length_c   1.000
_cell.angle_alpha   90.00
_cell.angle_beta   90.00
_cell.angle_gamma   90.00
#
_symmetry.space_group_name_H-M   'P 1'
#
loop_
_entity.id
_entity.type
_entity.pdbx_description
1 polymer ?
#
loop_
_entity_poly.entity_id
_entity_poly.type
_entity_poly.pdbx_seq_one_letter_code
_entity_poly.pdbx_strand_id
1 'polypeptide(L)'
;MHKKVFLLVLLSWLLSVQLVKAQDSFTQEDRERLIRLETTLKVFMDQVDKRFEQIAKRFEQVDKRFAELREDINKRFEQVDKRFEQMMTFLWILTAIFTTLVAVVIGFAYWDRRTIIKRAKEETIEQLEREGKLKDLIDALRELAREDSRLAEILRYYRLL
;
A
#
# COMPACT_ATOMS: atom_id res chain seq x y z
N MET A 1 20.44 107.67 26.28
CA MET A 1 19.97 106.28 26.54
C MET A 1 19.37 105.60 25.30
N HIS A 2 18.65 106.31 24.44
CA HIS A 2 17.92 105.75 23.27
C HIS A 2 18.78 104.99 22.23
N LYS A 3 20.01 105.43 21.93
CA LYS A 3 20.88 104.76 20.93
C LYS A 3 21.29 103.33 21.32
N LYS A 4 21.52 103.08 22.62
CA LYS A 4 21.91 101.76 23.13
C LYS A 4 20.74 100.77 23.11
N VAL A 5 19.53 101.24 23.41
CA VAL A 5 18.30 100.43 23.35
C VAL A 5 17.98 100.05 21.90
N PHE A 6 18.12 100.99 20.97
CA PHE A 6 17.93 100.71 19.54
C PHE A 6 18.92 99.67 19.00
N LEU A 7 20.19 99.75 19.41
CA LEU A 7 21.21 98.76 19.08
C LEU A 7 20.89 97.37 19.65
N LEU A 8 20.38 97.27 20.88
CA LEU A 8 19.99 95.99 21.48
C LEU A 8 18.77 95.37 20.81
N VAL A 9 17.79 96.19 20.41
CA VAL A 9 16.62 95.71 19.65
C VAL A 9 17.04 95.25 18.25
N LEU A 10 17.92 95.99 17.58
CA LEU A 10 18.52 95.56 16.31
C LEU A 10 19.30 94.26 16.45
N LEU A 11 20.10 94.12 17.50
CA LEU A 11 20.87 92.91 17.77
C LEU A 11 19.95 91.72 18.04
N SER A 12 18.89 91.93 18.83
CA SER A 12 17.87 90.93 19.13
C SER A 12 17.11 90.51 17.86
N TRP A 13 16.75 91.47 17.00
CA TRP A 13 16.12 91.20 15.72
C TRP A 13 17.05 90.42 14.79
N LEU A 14 18.33 90.79 14.73
CA LEU A 14 19.34 90.09 13.95
C LEU A 14 19.54 88.64 14.45
N LEU A 15 19.55 88.43 15.77
CA LEU A 15 19.68 87.11 16.39
C LEU A 15 18.45 86.23 16.10
N SER A 16 17.26 86.84 16.10
CA SER A 16 16.00 86.17 15.79
C SER A 16 15.96 85.67 14.34
N VAL A 17 16.47 86.48 13.39
CA VAL A 17 16.58 86.10 11.97
C VAL A 17 17.57 84.97 11.74
N GLN A 18 18.66 84.91 12.52
CA GLN A 18 19.63 83.81 12.45
C GLN A 18 19.07 82.51 13.04
N LEU A 19 18.27 82.58 14.11
CA LEU A 19 17.66 81.40 14.73
C LEU A 19 16.62 80.72 13.83
N VAL A 20 15.85 81.50 13.05
CA VAL A 20 14.85 80.97 12.10
C VAL A 20 15.50 80.22 10.93
N LYS A 21 16.67 80.66 10.45
CA LYS A 21 17.42 79.95 9.40
C LYS A 21 17.96 78.59 9.84
N ALA A 22 18.18 78.39 11.14
CA ALA A 22 18.65 77.12 11.67
C ALA A 22 17.53 76.08 11.79
N GLN A 23 16.25 76.50 11.82
CA GLN A 23 15.12 75.61 12.03
C GLN A 23 14.55 74.99 10.74
N ASP A 24 14.87 75.55 9.57
CA ASP A 24 14.28 75.14 8.28
C ASP A 24 15.28 74.50 7.30
N SER A 25 16.38 73.94 7.82
CA SER A 25 17.46 73.41 6.98
C SER A 25 17.27 71.92 6.67
N PHE A 26 16.18 71.56 6.01
CA PHE A 26 16.21 70.41 5.12
C PHE A 26 17.02 70.84 3.88
N THR A 27 18.33 70.61 3.94
CA THR A 27 19.32 71.16 3.01
C THR A 27 19.00 70.74 1.56
N GLN A 28 19.43 71.55 0.59
CA GLN A 28 19.27 71.21 -0.84
C GLN A 28 19.93 69.85 -1.17
N GLU A 29 21.03 69.52 -0.49
CA GLU A 29 21.69 68.22 -0.60
C GLU A 29 20.81 67.06 -0.11
N ASP A 30 20.06 67.24 0.98
CA ASP A 30 19.14 66.20 1.49
C ASP A 30 17.97 65.98 0.53
N ARG A 31 17.48 67.03 -0.12
CA ARG A 31 16.45 66.93 -1.17
C ARG A 31 16.97 66.14 -2.38
N GLU A 32 18.20 66.41 -2.80
CA GLU A 32 18.83 65.66 -3.90
C GLU A 32 19.10 64.20 -3.54
N ARG A 33 19.51 63.92 -2.29
CA ARG A 33 19.66 62.54 -1.78
C ARG A 33 18.32 61.80 -1.77
N LEU A 34 17.25 62.45 -1.32
CA LEU A 34 15.90 61.89 -1.36
C LEU A 34 15.44 61.58 -2.79
N ILE A 35 15.65 62.50 -3.74
CA ILE A 35 15.30 62.29 -5.15
C ILE A 35 16.09 61.11 -5.74
N ARG A 36 17.40 61.01 -5.45
CA ARG A 36 18.21 59.85 -5.87
C ARG A 36 17.71 58.55 -5.26
N LEU A 37 17.40 58.53 -3.95
CA LEU A 37 16.85 57.35 -3.28
C LEU A 37 15.50 56.95 -3.87
N GLU A 38 14.60 57.89 -4.13
CA GLU A 38 13.31 57.61 -4.77
C GLU A 38 13.50 57.04 -6.18
N THR A 39 14.46 57.58 -6.95
CA THR A 39 14.78 57.07 -8.29
C THR A 39 15.36 55.65 -8.21
N THR A 40 16.32 55.41 -7.32
CA THR A 40 16.88 54.07 -7.10
C THR A 40 15.81 53.09 -6.63
N LEU A 41 14.88 53.51 -5.77
CA LEU A 41 13.78 52.69 -5.30
C LEU A 41 12.81 52.35 -6.43
N LYS A 42 12.45 53.30 -7.30
CA LYS A 42 11.61 53.05 -8.47
C LYS A 42 12.25 52.04 -9.44
N VAL A 43 13.55 52.20 -9.72
CA VAL A 43 14.29 51.26 -10.58
C VAL A 43 14.37 49.88 -9.95
N PHE A 44 14.60 49.80 -8.64
CA PHE A 44 14.61 48.55 -7.90
C PHE A 44 13.25 47.86 -7.94
N MET A 45 12.15 48.60 -7.72
CA MET A 45 10.78 48.07 -7.82
C MET A 45 10.49 47.52 -9.21
N ASP A 46 10.81 48.25 -10.29
CA ASP A 46 10.63 47.76 -11.66
C ASP A 46 11.47 46.50 -11.95
N GLN A 47 12.70 46.42 -11.43
CA GLN A 47 13.53 45.23 -11.57
C GLN A 47 12.96 44.03 -10.79
N VAL A 48 12.41 44.28 -9.60
CA VAL A 48 11.76 43.28 -8.76
C VAL A 48 10.49 42.75 -9.43
N ASP A 49 9.64 43.63 -9.97
CA ASP A 49 8.42 43.26 -10.69
C ASP A 49 8.72 42.36 -11.89
N LYS A 50 9.71 42.73 -12.71
CA LYS A 50 10.16 41.90 -13.85
C LYS A 50 10.64 40.52 -13.41
N ARG A 51 11.35 40.43 -12.27
CA ARG A 51 11.78 39.14 -11.71
C ARG A 51 10.59 38.33 -11.21
N PHE A 52 9.62 38.95 -10.57
CA PHE A 52 8.40 38.28 -10.11
C PHE A 52 7.58 37.76 -11.28
N GLU A 53 7.42 38.52 -12.36
CA GLU A 53 6.76 38.05 -13.58
C GLU A 53 7.49 36.84 -14.19
N GLN A 54 8.82 36.87 -14.24
CA GLN A 54 9.61 35.74 -14.73
C GLN A 54 9.43 34.49 -13.85
N ILE A 55 9.39 34.68 -12.53
CA ILE A 55 9.15 33.60 -11.56
C ILE A 55 7.74 33.04 -11.76
N ALA A 56 6.71 33.89 -11.89
CA ALA A 56 5.33 33.47 -12.12
C ALA A 56 5.20 32.60 -13.38
N LYS A 57 5.83 33.01 -14.49
CA LYS A 57 5.87 32.20 -15.73
C LYS A 57 6.53 30.83 -15.54
N ARG A 58 7.61 30.77 -14.75
CA ARG A 58 8.29 29.50 -14.44
C ARG A 58 7.41 28.60 -13.57
N PHE A 59 6.70 29.16 -12.59
CA PHE A 59 5.75 28.41 -11.79
C PHE A 59 4.62 27.84 -12.64
N GLU A 60 4.03 28.63 -13.53
CA GLU A 60 2.98 28.13 -14.44
C GLU A 60 3.49 26.98 -15.33
N GLN A 61 4.73 27.08 -15.82
CA GLN A 61 5.35 26.00 -16.60
C GLN A 61 5.59 24.74 -15.75
N VAL A 62 6.00 24.89 -14.49
CA VAL A 62 6.18 23.79 -13.54
C VAL A 62 4.83 23.11 -13.26
N ASP A 63 3.78 23.88 -13.02
CA ASP A 63 2.43 23.35 -12.79
C ASP A 63 1.92 22.54 -13.99
N LYS A 64 2.15 23.02 -15.23
CA LYS A 64 1.82 22.27 -16.45
C LYS A 64 2.57 20.94 -16.51
N ARG A 65 3.88 20.93 -16.26
CA ARG A 65 4.69 19.70 -16.28
C ARG A 65 4.27 18.72 -15.18
N PHE A 66 3.88 19.22 -14.00
CA PHE A 66 3.34 18.37 -12.94
C PHE A 66 1.98 17.78 -13.31
N ALA A 67 1.10 18.55 -13.96
CA ALA A 67 -0.17 18.04 -14.45
C ALA A 67 0.03 16.94 -15.51
N GLU A 68 0.90 17.18 -16.50
CA GLU A 68 1.28 16.19 -17.52
C GLU A 68 1.89 14.93 -16.91
N LEU A 69 2.80 15.09 -15.95
CA LEU A 69 3.43 13.96 -15.25
C LEU A 69 2.38 13.13 -14.50
N ARG A 70 1.44 13.78 -13.82
CA ARG A 70 0.35 13.10 -13.11
C ARG A 70 -0.53 12.32 -14.08
N GLU A 71 -0.82 12.88 -15.25
CA GLU A 71 -1.59 12.21 -16.29
C GLU A 71 -0.86 10.99 -16.86
N ASP A 72 0.43 11.09 -17.20
CA ASP A 72 1.23 9.95 -17.68
C ASP A 72 1.32 8.85 -16.62
N ILE A 73 1.53 9.23 -15.35
CA ILE A 73 1.53 8.31 -14.22
C ILE A 73 0.20 7.58 -14.12
N ASN A 74 -0.93 8.30 -14.14
CA ASN A 74 -2.26 7.70 -14.07
C ASN A 74 -2.49 6.71 -15.22
N LYS A 75 -2.11 7.08 -16.45
CA LYS A 75 -2.26 6.22 -17.62
C LYS A 75 -1.42 4.95 -17.52
N ARG A 76 -0.19 5.05 -17.00
CA ARG A 76 0.67 3.89 -16.75
C ARG A 76 0.10 3.00 -15.66
N PHE A 77 -0.43 3.56 -14.58
CA PHE A 77 -1.10 2.80 -13.52
C PHE A 77 -2.32 2.05 -14.06
N GLU A 78 -3.18 2.70 -14.86
CA GLU A 78 -4.34 2.04 -15.46
C GLU A 78 -3.91 0.88 -16.40
N GLN A 79 -2.81 1.04 -17.13
CA GLN A 79 -2.26 -0.05 -17.95
C GLN A 79 -1.74 -1.21 -17.10
N VAL A 80 -1.12 -0.92 -15.95
CA VAL A 80 -0.65 -1.92 -14.99
C VAL A 80 -1.84 -2.66 -14.39
N ASP A 81 -2.88 -1.95 -13.96
CA ASP A 81 -4.10 -2.56 -13.40
C ASP A 81 -4.74 -3.53 -14.39
N LYS A 82 -4.87 -3.15 -15.68
CA LYS A 82 -5.38 -4.06 -16.73
C LYS A 82 -4.56 -5.34 -16.87
N ARG A 83 -3.22 -5.26 -16.77
CA ARG A 83 -2.35 -6.44 -16.82
C ARG A 83 -2.50 -7.31 -15.57
N PHE A 84 -2.66 -6.69 -14.40
CA PHE A 84 -2.93 -7.42 -13.16
C PHE A 84 -4.29 -8.12 -13.19
N GLU A 85 -5.34 -7.47 -13.69
CA GLU A 85 -6.66 -8.10 -13.86
C GLU A 85 -6.60 -9.31 -14.80
N GLN A 86 -5.88 -9.20 -15.91
CA GLN A 86 -5.64 -10.33 -16.83
C GLN A 86 -4.89 -11.47 -16.15
N MET A 87 -3.83 -11.16 -15.39
CA MET A 87 -3.08 -12.18 -14.64
C MET A 87 -3.93 -12.85 -13.56
N MET A 88 -4.71 -12.08 -12.81
CA MET A 88 -5.62 -12.61 -11.79
C MET A 88 -6.68 -13.51 -12.43
N THR A 89 -7.23 -13.11 -13.57
CA THR A 89 -8.19 -13.93 -14.32
C THR A 89 -7.57 -15.27 -14.74
N PHE A 90 -6.33 -15.26 -15.24
CA PHE A 90 -5.62 -16.49 -15.57
C PHE A 90 -5.38 -17.37 -14.34
N LEU A 91 -4.98 -16.78 -13.21
CA LEU A 91 -4.79 -17.51 -11.95
C LEU A 91 -6.10 -18.15 -11.46
N TRP A 92 -7.23 -17.44 -11.54
CA TRP A 92 -8.54 -18.00 -11.20
C TRP A 92 -8.91 -19.20 -12.07
N ILE A 93 -8.65 -19.13 -13.39
CA ILE A 93 -8.88 -20.25 -14.31
C ILE A 93 -8.01 -21.44 -13.93
N LEU A 94 -6.72 -21.22 -13.67
CA LEU A 94 -5.78 -22.28 -13.28
C LEU A 94 -6.19 -22.93 -11.96
N THR A 95 -6.55 -22.13 -10.95
CA THR A 95 -7.06 -22.63 -9.67
C THR A 95 -8.35 -23.43 -9.88
N ALA A 96 -9.29 -22.96 -10.70
CA ALA A 96 -10.53 -23.67 -10.98
C ALA A 96 -10.28 -25.05 -11.62
N ILE A 97 -9.38 -25.13 -12.61
CA ILE A 97 -8.99 -26.41 -13.24
C ILE A 97 -8.34 -27.33 -12.21
N PHE A 98 -7.38 -26.81 -11.44
CA PHE A 98 -6.67 -27.59 -10.42
C PHE A 98 -7.63 -28.12 -9.35
N THR A 99 -8.52 -27.28 -8.80
CA THR A 99 -9.52 -27.69 -7.82
C THR A 99 -10.47 -28.75 -8.38
N THR A 100 -10.88 -28.61 -9.66
CA THR A 100 -11.72 -29.62 -10.32
C THR A 100 -11.00 -30.96 -10.44
N LEU A 101 -9.74 -30.96 -10.88
CA LEU A 101 -8.93 -32.19 -10.97
C LEU A 101 -8.73 -32.85 -9.60
N VAL A 102 -8.41 -32.06 -8.58
CA VAL A 102 -8.23 -32.56 -7.21
C VAL A 102 -9.52 -33.16 -6.68
N ALA A 103 -10.67 -32.51 -6.90
CA ALA A 103 -11.97 -33.02 -6.49
C ALA A 103 -12.31 -34.36 -7.18
N VAL A 104 -11.99 -34.49 -8.47
CA VAL A 104 -12.16 -35.74 -9.22
C VAL A 104 -11.27 -36.86 -8.67
N VAL A 105 -9.99 -36.57 -8.40
CA VAL A 105 -9.05 -37.55 -7.85
C VAL A 105 -9.48 -38.02 -6.46
N ILE A 106 -9.87 -37.08 -5.58
CA ILE A 106 -10.37 -37.42 -4.24
C ILE A 106 -11.67 -38.22 -4.33
N GLY A 107 -12.60 -37.81 -5.20
CA GLY A 107 -13.85 -38.53 -5.44
C GLY A 107 -13.62 -39.95 -5.93
N PHE A 108 -12.70 -40.13 -6.88
CA PHE A 108 -12.29 -41.45 -7.38
C PHE A 108 -11.64 -42.28 -6.28
N ALA A 109 -10.70 -41.73 -5.51
CA ALA A 109 -10.05 -42.45 -4.41
C ALA A 109 -11.04 -42.90 -3.33
N TYR A 110 -12.06 -42.09 -3.03
CA TYR A 110 -13.13 -42.46 -2.11
C TYR A 110 -14.02 -43.58 -2.66
N TRP A 111 -14.35 -43.53 -3.97
CA TRP A 111 -15.14 -44.56 -4.64
C TRP A 111 -14.37 -45.88 -4.77
N ASP A 112 -13.10 -45.83 -5.17
CA ASP A 112 -12.20 -46.97 -5.35
C ASP A 112 -11.95 -47.72 -4.03
N ARG A 113 -11.74 -46.98 -2.93
CA ARG A 113 -11.65 -47.59 -1.59
C ARG A 113 -12.91 -48.41 -1.24
N ARG A 114 -14.10 -47.97 -1.65
CA ARG A 114 -15.34 -48.73 -1.43
C ARG A 114 -15.46 -49.96 -2.32
N THR A 115 -15.00 -49.91 -3.57
CA THR A 115 -15.14 -51.00 -4.54
C THR A 115 -14.10 -52.10 -4.33
N ILE A 116 -12.84 -51.76 -4.05
CA ILE A 116 -11.75 -52.73 -3.87
C ILE A 116 -11.93 -53.57 -2.60
N ILE A 117 -12.29 -52.95 -1.46
CA ILE A 117 -12.46 -53.68 -0.19
C ILE A 117 -13.53 -54.78 -0.33
N LYS A 118 -14.60 -54.51 -1.09
CA LYS A 118 -15.66 -55.50 -1.32
C LYS A 118 -15.16 -56.67 -2.19
N ARG A 119 -14.46 -56.36 -3.29
CA ARG A 119 -13.90 -57.36 -4.22
C ARG A 119 -12.85 -58.25 -3.53
N ALA A 120 -11.91 -57.65 -2.80
CA ALA A 120 -10.87 -58.38 -2.10
C ALA A 120 -11.45 -59.31 -1.00
N LYS A 121 -12.50 -58.86 -0.30
CA LYS A 121 -13.19 -59.70 0.69
C LYS A 121 -13.91 -60.87 0.03
N GLU A 122 -14.59 -60.64 -1.09
CA GLU A 122 -15.30 -61.69 -1.84
C GLU A 122 -14.31 -62.73 -2.40
N GLU A 123 -13.23 -62.31 -3.06
CA GLU A 123 -12.20 -63.23 -3.60
C GLU A 123 -11.49 -64.04 -2.50
N THR A 124 -11.22 -63.41 -1.35
CA THR A 124 -10.62 -64.11 -0.20
C THR A 124 -11.57 -65.15 0.37
N ILE A 125 -12.86 -64.82 0.54
CA ILE A 125 -13.88 -65.77 1.04
C ILE A 125 -14.06 -66.93 0.05
N GLU A 126 -14.10 -66.65 -1.25
CA GLU A 126 -14.26 -67.68 -2.28
C GLU A 126 -13.05 -68.63 -2.35
N GLN A 127 -11.82 -68.12 -2.19
CA GLN A 127 -10.63 -68.96 -2.07
C GLN A 127 -10.68 -69.82 -0.81
N LEU A 128 -11.06 -69.25 0.33
CA LEU A 128 -11.20 -69.98 1.59
C LEU A 128 -12.30 -71.07 1.53
N GLU A 129 -13.38 -70.85 0.78
CA GLU A 129 -14.40 -71.86 0.51
C GLU A 129 -13.93 -72.93 -0.48
N ARG A 130 -13.29 -72.56 -1.60
CA ARG A 130 -12.80 -73.51 -2.62
C ARG A 130 -11.67 -74.39 -2.11
N GLU A 131 -10.75 -73.84 -1.32
CA GLU A 131 -9.63 -74.60 -0.77
C GLU A 131 -10.06 -75.53 0.37
N GLY A 132 -11.31 -75.48 0.83
CA GLY A 132 -11.80 -76.32 1.93
C GLY A 132 -11.16 -76.03 3.28
N LYS A 133 -10.16 -75.13 3.35
CA LYS A 133 -9.40 -74.79 4.56
C LYS A 133 -10.27 -74.37 5.73
N LEU A 134 -11.40 -73.71 5.48
CA LEU A 134 -12.36 -73.39 6.54
C LEU A 134 -12.93 -74.64 7.22
N LYS A 135 -13.24 -75.67 6.43
CA LYS A 135 -13.74 -76.95 6.93
C LYS A 135 -12.63 -77.71 7.66
N ASP A 136 -11.43 -77.76 7.09
CA ASP A 136 -10.28 -78.44 7.71
C ASP A 136 -9.87 -77.78 9.03
N LEU A 137 -9.93 -76.44 9.12
CA LEU A 137 -9.68 -75.70 10.36
C LEU A 137 -10.76 -75.97 11.41
N ILE A 138 -12.03 -76.05 11.00
CA ILE A 138 -13.12 -76.40 11.93
C ILE A 138 -12.95 -77.84 12.44
N ASP A 139 -12.59 -78.77 11.57
CA ASP A 139 -12.38 -80.18 11.95
C ASP A 139 -11.16 -80.33 12.87
N ALA A 140 -10.04 -79.65 12.59
CA ALA A 140 -8.88 -79.63 13.47
C ALA A 140 -9.18 -78.98 14.84
N LEU A 141 -9.95 -77.89 14.87
CA LEU A 141 -10.40 -77.26 16.12
C LEU A 141 -11.35 -78.17 16.90
N ARG A 142 -12.22 -78.93 16.21
CA ARG A 142 -13.12 -79.91 16.83
C ARG A 142 -12.36 -81.09 17.43
N GLU A 143 -11.25 -81.49 16.82
CA GLU A 143 -10.35 -82.51 17.35
C GLU A 143 -9.61 -82.01 18.60
N LEU A 144 -9.04 -80.80 18.54
CA LEU A 144 -8.38 -80.18 19.70
C LEU A 144 -9.35 -79.94 20.88
N ALA A 145 -10.61 -79.64 20.59
CA ALA A 145 -11.65 -79.46 21.60
C ALA A 145 -12.00 -80.75 22.35
N ARG A 146 -11.57 -81.94 21.89
CA ARG A 146 -11.69 -83.17 22.69
C ARG A 146 -10.71 -83.20 23.85
N GLU A 147 -9.59 -82.51 23.73
CA GLU A 147 -8.53 -82.46 24.73
C GLU A 147 -8.64 -81.20 25.62
N ASP A 148 -9.14 -80.08 25.09
CA ASP A 148 -9.32 -78.82 25.83
C ASP A 148 -10.80 -78.47 26.08
N SER A 149 -11.21 -78.56 27.35
CA SER A 149 -12.57 -78.22 27.82
C SER A 149 -13.01 -76.78 27.52
N ARG A 150 -12.08 -75.81 27.47
CA ARG A 150 -12.40 -74.40 27.19
C ARG A 150 -12.69 -74.18 25.71
N LEU A 151 -11.95 -74.86 24.83
CA LEU A 151 -12.20 -74.81 23.38
C LEU A 151 -13.52 -75.49 23.00
N ALA A 152 -13.86 -76.60 23.66
CA ALA A 152 -15.16 -77.26 23.48
C ALA A 152 -16.35 -76.36 23.81
N GLU A 153 -16.24 -75.59 24.89
CA GLU A 153 -17.28 -74.66 25.31
C GLU A 153 -17.46 -73.51 24.31
N ILE A 154 -16.35 -72.95 23.81
CA ILE A 154 -16.35 -71.91 22.77
C ILE A 154 -16.98 -72.43 21.47
N LEU A 155 -16.63 -73.64 21.02
CA LEU A 155 -17.19 -74.21 19.79
C LEU A 155 -18.69 -74.55 19.93
N ARG A 156 -19.14 -75.03 21.11
CA ARG A 156 -20.58 -75.20 21.40
C ARG A 156 -21.33 -73.89 21.37
N TYR A 157 -20.75 -72.81 21.89
CA TYR A 157 -21.35 -71.47 21.88
C TYR A 157 -21.60 -70.97 20.44
N TYR A 158 -20.66 -71.20 19.52
CA TYR A 158 -20.80 -70.85 18.10
C TYR A 158 -21.59 -71.88 17.26
N ARG A 159 -22.15 -72.94 17.87
CA ARG A 159 -22.87 -74.05 17.20
C ARG A 159 -22.02 -74.79 16.14
N LEU A 160 -20.71 -74.84 16.35
CA LEU A 160 -19.77 -75.53 15.45
C LEU A 160 -19.50 -76.99 15.87
N LEU A 161 -20.06 -77.42 17.00
CA LEU A 161 -19.83 -78.73 17.62
C LEU A 161 -21.10 -79.56 17.66
#